data_AF-A0A932GN45-F1
#
_entry.id   AF-A0A932GN45-F1
#
_cell.length_a   1.000
_cell.length_b   1.000
_cell.length_c   1.000
_cell.angle_alpha   90.00
_cell.angle_beta   90.00
_cell.angle_gamma   90.00
#
_symmetry.space_group_name_H-M   'P 1'
#
loop_
_entity.id
_entity.type
_entity.pdbx_description
1 polymer ?
#
loop_
_entity_poly.entity_id
_entity_poly.type
_entity_poly.pdbx_seq_one_letter_code
_entity_poly.pdbx_strand_id
1 'polypeptide(L)'
;MLRIYRLFALMSLITLALFLLSLWKDSNREWKKYQDEYRNLLIAKAKDADQRRAAENVGYEFAQVSVAEGARVDRCIMCHRAVEDPRFVDAPQPLRAHPKIPSHPFERFGCTGCHGGDGSATEVQAAHQGIQKKEGAVLPDGRIVYLTEREEPLLPGNLVQASCGSCHLTEDPGKIGAPVLSRGKTLFQEKGCIGCHRVGRIGGKVGPELTFAGEKRSDPEWLLKHFRDPESLVPDSAMPSYKNLGEEELQALTAFVLSLREVPFTLIASAPLQPQTVVALTPPPVPREAHWEAPRNENLRPNPVPASAESVANGKKLYGKYCAGCHGESGKGDGPGAPKDLKPEPANFADPRMMAHEREGGLYWKITRGRGLMPGWEATIPQKDRWDLVNFLRTLPPKVQMPPGMMEQPHGAMGGEKEPAGHMEESRPGGH
;
A
#
# COMPACT_ATOMS: atom_id res chain seq x y z
N MET A 1 -10.10 -27.11 59.52
CA MET A 1 -11.45 -26.50 59.55
C MET A 1 -11.40 -24.97 59.57
N LEU A 2 -11.33 -24.28 60.72
CA LEU A 2 -11.60 -22.82 60.82
C LEU A 2 -10.76 -21.91 59.89
N ARG A 3 -9.48 -22.24 59.64
CA ARG A 3 -8.62 -21.51 58.67
C ARG A 3 -9.12 -21.62 57.22
N ILE A 4 -9.70 -22.76 56.84
CA ILE A 4 -10.21 -23.01 55.48
C ILE A 4 -11.47 -22.16 55.24
N TYR A 5 -12.40 -22.12 56.19
CA TYR A 5 -13.60 -21.28 56.09
C TYR A 5 -13.26 -19.78 56.03
N ARG A 6 -12.27 -19.31 56.79
CA ARG A 6 -11.78 -17.91 56.70
C ARG A 6 -11.15 -17.61 55.34
N LEU A 7 -10.35 -18.53 54.79
CA LEU A 7 -9.75 -18.38 53.46
C LEU A 7 -10.84 -18.36 52.36
N PHE A 8 -11.82 -19.25 52.45
CA PHE A 8 -12.96 -19.30 51.52
C PHE A 8 -13.80 -18.01 51.55
N ALA A 9 -14.08 -17.48 52.75
CA ALA A 9 -14.79 -16.21 52.90
C ALA A 9 -13.99 -15.03 52.30
N LEU A 10 -12.67 -14.97 52.55
CA LEU A 10 -11.79 -13.95 51.96
C LEU A 10 -11.78 -14.02 50.43
N MET A 11 -11.61 -15.23 49.87
CA MET A 11 -11.64 -15.43 48.41
C MET A 11 -13.00 -15.06 47.81
N SER A 12 -14.11 -15.37 48.49
CA SER A 12 -15.45 -14.99 48.05
C SER A 12 -15.64 -13.47 47.99
N LEU A 13 -15.12 -12.75 48.99
CA LEU A 13 -15.13 -11.28 49.02
C LEU A 13 -14.25 -10.67 47.92
N ILE A 14 -13.07 -11.25 47.66
CA ILE A 14 -12.19 -10.84 46.55
C ILE A 14 -12.90 -11.05 45.20
N THR A 15 -13.52 -12.21 44.98
CA THR A 15 -14.28 -12.50 43.75
C THR A 15 -15.45 -11.54 43.57
N LEU A 16 -16.20 -11.23 44.63
CA LEU A 16 -17.27 -10.23 44.58
C LEU A 16 -16.75 -8.82 44.26
N ALA A 17 -15.63 -8.40 44.87
CA ALA A 17 -15.01 -7.11 44.58
C ALA A 17 -14.53 -7.01 43.12
N LEU A 18 -13.91 -8.07 42.58
CA LEU A 18 -13.50 -8.13 41.17
C LEU A 18 -14.70 -8.13 40.22
N PHE A 19 -15.80 -8.80 40.58
CA PHE A 19 -17.04 -8.78 39.81
C PHE A 19 -17.68 -7.38 39.78
N LEU A 20 -17.76 -6.70 40.93
CA LEU A 20 -18.26 -5.32 41.02
C LEU A 20 -17.36 -4.33 40.26
N LEU A 21 -16.03 -4.49 40.32
CA LEU A 21 -15.08 -3.74 39.50
C LEU A 21 -15.27 -3.99 37.99
N SER A 22 -15.57 -5.23 37.60
CA SER A 22 -15.87 -5.60 36.21
C SER A 22 -17.17 -4.94 35.72
N LEU A 23 -18.25 -4.98 36.52
CA LEU A 23 -19.51 -4.29 36.22
C LEU A 23 -19.33 -2.76 36.16
N TRP A 24 -18.53 -2.18 37.06
CA TRP A 24 -18.19 -0.76 37.02
C TRP A 24 -17.39 -0.39 35.76
N LYS A 25 -16.36 -1.17 35.40
CA LYS A 25 -15.59 -0.95 34.17
C LYS A 25 -16.46 -1.10 32.92
N ASP A 26 -17.42 -2.04 32.91
CA ASP A 26 -18.28 -2.24 31.76
C ASP A 26 -19.41 -1.20 31.63
N SER A 27 -19.96 -0.73 32.75
CA SER A 27 -20.89 0.40 32.74
C SER A 27 -20.23 1.70 32.27
N ASN A 28 -18.95 1.92 32.56
CA ASN A 28 -18.19 3.14 32.28
C ASN A 28 -17.22 3.03 31.08
N ARG A 29 -17.55 2.24 30.05
CA ARG A 29 -16.74 2.15 28.82
C ARG A 29 -16.73 3.46 28.05
N GLU A 30 -15.57 3.87 27.55
CA GLU A 30 -15.37 5.13 26.82
C GLU A 30 -16.35 5.34 25.66
N TRP A 31 -16.60 4.29 24.88
CA TRP A 31 -17.50 4.34 23.71
C TRP A 31 -18.95 4.75 24.05
N LYS A 32 -19.43 4.46 25.27
CA LYS A 32 -20.79 4.84 25.70
C LYS A 32 -20.97 6.35 25.74
N LYS A 33 -19.94 7.08 26.18
CA LYS A 33 -19.92 8.55 26.20
C LYS A 33 -20.17 9.15 24.81
N TYR A 34 -19.56 8.59 23.77
CA TYR A 34 -19.74 9.07 22.40
C TYR A 34 -21.14 8.76 21.84
N GLN A 35 -21.76 7.65 22.27
CA GLN A 35 -23.15 7.36 21.93
C GLN A 35 -24.14 8.26 22.69
N ASP A 36 -23.81 8.67 23.92
CA ASP A 36 -24.56 9.71 24.65
C ASP A 36 -24.44 11.08 23.96
N GLU A 37 -23.24 11.46 23.51
CA GLU A 37 -23.03 12.68 22.71
C GLU A 37 -23.81 12.62 21.39
N TYR A 38 -23.82 11.47 20.69
CA TYR A 38 -24.62 11.24 19.49
C TYR A 38 -26.12 11.43 19.77
N ARG A 39 -26.64 10.75 20.79
CA ARG A 39 -28.05 10.82 21.18
C ARG A 39 -28.46 12.25 21.56
N ASN A 40 -27.65 12.95 22.35
CA ASN A 40 -27.94 14.32 22.76
C ASN A 40 -27.98 15.28 21.56
N LEU A 41 -27.03 15.15 20.62
CA LEU A 41 -27.02 15.96 19.40
C LEU A 41 -28.15 15.56 18.43
N LEU A 42 -28.55 14.29 18.40
CA LEU A 42 -29.69 13.79 17.65
C LEU A 42 -31.02 14.35 18.17
N ILE A 43 -31.21 14.38 19.50
CA ILE A 43 -32.35 15.03 20.17
C ILE A 43 -32.39 16.53 19.84
N ALA A 44 -31.25 17.21 19.90
CA ALA A 44 -31.15 18.64 19.57
C ALA A 44 -31.43 18.95 18.08
N LYS A 45 -31.26 17.96 17.18
CA LYS A 45 -31.54 18.06 15.74
C LYS A 45 -32.96 17.59 15.36
N ALA A 46 -33.76 17.09 16.29
CA ALA A 46 -35.11 16.61 16.02
C ALA A 46 -36.05 17.76 15.62
N LYS A 47 -36.77 17.61 14.52
CA LYS A 47 -37.69 18.63 13.99
C LYS A 47 -39.11 18.57 14.59
N ASP A 48 -39.45 17.44 15.18
CA ASP A 48 -40.79 17.15 15.72
C ASP A 48 -40.70 16.20 16.93
N ALA A 49 -41.85 15.98 17.58
CA ALA A 49 -41.93 15.19 18.80
C ALA A 49 -41.61 13.70 18.59
N ASP A 50 -41.86 13.15 17.39
CA ASP A 50 -41.66 11.73 17.12
C ASP A 50 -40.21 11.44 16.75
N GLN A 51 -39.55 12.33 15.99
CA GLN A 51 -38.09 12.33 15.83
C GLN A 51 -37.38 12.45 17.18
N ARG A 52 -37.90 13.29 18.08
CA ARG A 52 -37.34 13.47 19.42
C ARG A 52 -37.50 12.21 20.27
N ARG A 53 -38.68 11.60 20.32
CA ARG A 53 -38.92 10.31 21.00
C ARG A 53 -38.05 9.19 20.42
N ALA A 54 -37.91 9.13 19.10
CA ALA A 54 -37.04 8.16 18.44
C ALA A 54 -35.57 8.35 18.84
N ALA A 55 -35.11 9.61 18.97
CA ALA A 55 -33.78 9.94 19.44
C ALA A 55 -33.56 9.61 20.93
N GLU A 56 -34.52 9.93 21.80
CA GLU A 56 -34.50 9.61 23.23
C GLU A 56 -34.44 8.08 23.48
N ASN A 57 -35.10 7.30 22.61
CA ASN A 57 -35.09 5.83 22.63
C ASN A 57 -33.84 5.17 22.00
N VAL A 58 -32.86 5.93 21.49
CA VAL A 58 -31.58 5.34 21.05
C VAL A 58 -30.83 4.80 22.27
N GLY A 59 -30.74 3.48 22.35
CA GLY A 59 -29.96 2.75 23.35
C GLY A 59 -28.49 2.62 22.96
N TYR A 60 -27.69 2.08 23.87
CA TYR A 60 -26.30 1.72 23.57
C TYR A 60 -26.24 0.50 22.65
N GLU A 61 -25.40 0.56 21.63
CA GLU A 61 -25.21 -0.50 20.65
C GLU A 61 -23.73 -0.86 20.50
N PHE A 62 -23.40 -2.15 20.60
CA PHE A 62 -22.08 -2.67 20.26
C PHE A 62 -21.98 -2.85 18.74
N ALA A 63 -21.96 -1.72 18.02
CA ALA A 63 -21.97 -1.70 16.57
C ALA A 63 -20.62 -2.16 16.00
N GLN A 64 -20.62 -3.23 15.20
CA GLN A 64 -19.41 -3.74 14.55
C GLN A 64 -19.68 -4.08 13.08
N VAL A 65 -18.71 -3.79 12.22
CA VAL A 65 -18.66 -4.24 10.83
C VAL A 65 -17.70 -5.43 10.72
N SER A 66 -18.14 -6.47 10.02
CA SER A 66 -17.30 -7.63 9.70
C SER A 66 -16.84 -7.51 8.26
N VAL A 67 -15.52 -7.41 8.04
CA VAL A 67 -14.93 -7.20 6.71
C VAL A 67 -14.24 -8.47 6.24
N ALA A 68 -14.33 -8.73 4.93
CA ALA A 68 -13.72 -9.89 4.26
C ALA A 68 -14.08 -11.21 4.96
N GLU A 69 -15.39 -11.51 5.04
CA GLU A 69 -15.94 -12.77 5.57
C GLU A 69 -15.51 -13.09 7.03
N GLY A 70 -15.30 -12.06 7.85
CA GLY A 70 -14.85 -12.21 9.24
C GLY A 70 -13.35 -12.19 9.44
N ALA A 71 -12.55 -12.01 8.38
CA ALA A 71 -11.09 -11.88 8.48
C ALA A 71 -10.63 -10.58 9.17
N ARG A 72 -11.50 -9.57 9.30
CA ARG A 72 -11.28 -8.37 10.11
C ARG A 72 -12.59 -7.90 10.75
N VAL A 73 -12.51 -7.34 11.95
CA VAL A 73 -13.62 -6.64 12.61
C VAL A 73 -13.29 -5.17 12.74
N ASP A 74 -14.30 -4.32 12.56
CA ASP A 74 -14.19 -2.87 12.66
C ASP A 74 -15.29 -2.32 13.58
N ARG A 75 -14.89 -1.59 14.62
CA ARG A 75 -15.73 -1.06 15.70
C ARG A 75 -15.69 0.46 15.78
N CYS A 76 -15.10 1.14 14.81
CA CYS A 76 -15.00 2.61 14.82
C CYS A 76 -16.39 3.27 14.94
N ILE A 77 -17.43 2.66 14.35
CA ILE A 77 -18.82 3.13 14.42
C ILE A 77 -19.48 3.01 15.80
N MET A 78 -18.83 2.38 16.79
CA MET A 78 -19.25 2.46 18.20
C MET A 78 -19.10 3.87 18.76
N CYS A 79 -18.06 4.61 18.34
CA CYS A 79 -17.82 6.00 18.72
C CYS A 79 -18.29 6.97 17.63
N HIS A 80 -18.04 6.64 16.37
CA HIS A 80 -18.41 7.45 15.19
C HIS A 80 -19.83 7.14 14.69
N ARG A 81 -20.83 7.06 15.59
CA ARG A 81 -22.18 6.54 15.24
C ARG A 81 -22.89 7.35 14.16
N ALA A 82 -22.55 8.63 14.00
CA ALA A 82 -23.11 9.55 13.01
C ALA A 82 -22.50 9.44 11.60
N VAL A 83 -21.55 8.51 11.35
CA VAL A 83 -20.77 8.43 10.11
C VAL A 83 -21.62 8.35 8.84
N GLU A 84 -22.80 7.73 8.89
CA GLU A 84 -23.76 7.63 7.77
C GLU A 84 -24.97 8.57 7.89
N ASP A 85 -25.08 9.35 8.96
CA ASP A 85 -26.26 10.17 9.22
C ASP A 85 -26.16 11.54 8.51
N PRO A 86 -26.97 11.80 7.46
CA PRO A 86 -26.88 13.06 6.71
C PRO A 86 -27.25 14.30 7.53
N ARG A 87 -27.82 14.15 8.73
CA ARG A 87 -28.09 15.27 9.66
C ARG A 87 -26.82 15.81 10.33
N PHE A 88 -25.69 15.10 10.19
CA PHE A 88 -24.44 15.35 10.91
C PHE A 88 -23.26 15.78 10.01
N VAL A 89 -23.51 16.14 8.75
CA VAL A 89 -22.46 16.64 7.82
C VAL A 89 -21.65 17.80 8.42
N ASP A 90 -22.32 18.75 9.06
CA ASP A 90 -21.70 19.92 9.70
C ASP A 90 -21.36 19.73 11.19
N ALA A 91 -21.52 18.52 11.74
CA ALA A 91 -21.25 18.26 13.15
C ALA A 91 -19.74 18.35 13.46
N PRO A 92 -19.37 18.63 14.74
CA PRO A 92 -17.98 18.48 15.19
C PRO A 92 -17.56 17.01 15.20
N GLN A 93 -16.25 16.75 15.10
CA GLN A 93 -15.70 15.42 15.37
C GLN A 93 -15.92 15.03 16.84
N PRO A 94 -16.14 13.74 17.17
CA PRO A 94 -16.10 12.56 16.29
C PRO A 94 -17.41 12.28 15.53
N LEU A 95 -18.45 13.10 15.73
CA LEU A 95 -19.81 12.85 15.23
C LEU A 95 -20.05 13.46 13.84
N ARG A 96 -19.02 13.77 13.06
CA ARG A 96 -19.19 14.28 11.69
C ARG A 96 -19.57 13.15 10.75
N ALA A 97 -20.60 13.37 9.93
CA ALA A 97 -20.96 12.43 8.87
C ALA A 97 -19.87 12.38 7.79
N HIS A 98 -19.67 11.20 7.20
CA HIS A 98 -18.63 10.96 6.22
C HIS A 98 -19.04 11.49 4.82
N PRO A 99 -18.11 12.04 4.04
CA PRO A 99 -18.38 12.39 2.64
C PRO A 99 -18.75 11.14 1.84
N LYS A 100 -19.76 11.21 0.96
CA LYS A 100 -20.15 10.04 0.16
C LYS A 100 -19.04 9.68 -0.83
N ILE A 101 -18.45 8.49 -0.67
CA ILE A 101 -17.51 7.90 -1.64
C ILE A 101 -18.27 6.83 -2.44
N PRO A 102 -18.58 7.07 -3.73
CA PRO A 102 -19.25 6.08 -4.56
C PRO A 102 -18.48 4.75 -4.61
N SER A 103 -19.22 3.64 -4.68
CA SER A 103 -18.70 2.27 -4.73
C SER A 103 -17.93 1.79 -3.48
N HIS A 104 -17.87 2.57 -2.41
CA HIS A 104 -17.16 2.24 -1.16
C HIS A 104 -18.08 2.22 0.08
N PRO A 105 -19.06 1.30 0.16
CA PRO A 105 -19.92 1.15 1.34
C PRO A 105 -19.14 0.61 2.55
N PHE A 106 -19.42 1.14 3.75
CA PHE A 106 -18.68 0.79 4.96
C PHE A 106 -18.81 -0.69 5.33
N GLU A 107 -19.98 -1.28 5.09
CA GLU A 107 -20.26 -2.69 5.37
C GLU A 107 -19.36 -3.65 4.59
N ARG A 108 -18.77 -3.19 3.48
CA ARG A 108 -17.81 -3.98 2.69
C ARG A 108 -16.36 -3.71 3.07
N PHE A 109 -15.99 -2.48 3.44
CA PHE A 109 -14.59 -2.07 3.57
C PHE A 109 -14.14 -1.80 5.03
N GLY A 110 -15.06 -1.46 5.91
CA GLY A 110 -14.80 -0.89 7.23
C GLY A 110 -14.18 0.51 7.16
N CYS A 111 -13.99 1.13 8.31
CA CYS A 111 -13.25 2.37 8.47
C CYS A 111 -11.74 2.16 8.31
N THR A 112 -11.18 1.10 8.93
CA THR A 112 -9.73 0.89 8.97
C THR A 112 -9.09 0.56 7.62
N GLY A 113 -9.89 0.09 6.65
CA GLY A 113 -9.43 -0.11 5.26
C GLY A 113 -9.06 1.20 4.53
N CYS A 114 -9.61 2.33 4.96
CA CYS A 114 -9.29 3.65 4.41
C CYS A 114 -8.47 4.49 5.40
N HIS A 115 -8.80 4.44 6.68
CA HIS A 115 -8.20 5.31 7.70
C HIS A 115 -7.01 4.71 8.45
N GLY A 116 -6.73 3.41 8.35
CA GLY A 116 -5.87 2.74 9.34
C GLY A 116 -6.53 2.73 10.73
N GLY A 117 -5.73 2.66 11.79
CA GLY A 117 -6.21 2.48 13.16
C GLY A 117 -6.49 1.01 13.52
N ASP A 118 -6.76 0.77 14.80
CA ASP A 118 -7.20 -0.52 15.35
C ASP A 118 -8.73 -0.61 15.30
N GLY A 119 -9.23 -1.52 14.45
CA GLY A 119 -10.65 -1.74 14.24
C GLY A 119 -11.26 -2.68 15.27
N SER A 120 -10.43 -3.46 15.96
CA SER A 120 -10.85 -4.35 17.03
C SER A 120 -11.08 -3.60 18.36
N ALA A 121 -10.39 -2.47 18.55
CA ALA A 121 -10.36 -1.70 19.78
C ALA A 121 -11.72 -1.11 20.19
N THR A 122 -11.89 -0.97 21.51
CA THR A 122 -13.04 -0.31 22.14
C THR A 122 -12.62 0.86 23.04
N GLU A 123 -11.36 1.28 22.95
CA GLU A 123 -10.73 2.36 23.73
C GLU A 123 -10.02 3.29 22.72
N VAL A 124 -10.16 4.61 22.88
CA VAL A 124 -9.80 5.60 21.84
C VAL A 124 -8.32 5.56 21.50
N GLN A 125 -7.47 5.39 22.51
CA GLN A 125 -6.02 5.37 22.35
C GLN A 125 -5.57 4.19 21.48
N ALA A 126 -6.10 2.99 21.74
CA ALA A 126 -5.79 1.79 20.95
C ALA A 126 -6.27 1.97 19.50
N ALA A 127 -7.54 2.36 19.33
CA ALA A 127 -8.16 2.58 18.03
C ALA A 127 -7.40 3.57 17.13
N HIS A 128 -6.82 4.64 17.69
CA HIS A 128 -6.14 5.66 16.91
C HIS A 128 -4.63 5.45 16.75
N GLN A 129 -3.95 4.84 17.72
CA GLN A 129 -2.49 4.65 17.64
C GLN A 129 -2.08 3.37 16.92
N GLY A 130 -2.95 2.35 16.90
CA GLY A 130 -2.66 1.06 16.30
C GLY A 130 -1.66 0.22 17.11
N ILE A 131 -1.48 -1.04 16.72
CA ILE A 131 -0.68 -2.00 17.49
C ILE A 131 0.79 -1.97 17.04
N GLN A 132 1.61 -1.22 17.78
CA GLN A 132 3.10 -1.25 17.71
C GLN A 132 3.68 -2.57 18.30
N LYS A 133 3.35 -3.74 17.74
CA LYS A 133 3.97 -5.03 18.11
C LYS A 133 4.85 -5.57 16.99
N LYS A 134 5.98 -6.18 17.38
CA LYS A 134 7.10 -6.53 16.48
C LYS A 134 7.35 -8.03 16.30
N GLU A 135 6.57 -8.90 16.95
CA GLU A 135 6.91 -10.31 17.10
C GLU A 135 5.83 -11.23 16.51
N GLY A 136 6.23 -12.11 15.60
CA GLY A 136 5.42 -13.22 15.12
C GLY A 136 5.64 -14.46 15.99
N ALA A 137 4.59 -15.25 16.20
CA ALA A 137 4.67 -16.53 16.86
C ALA A 137 4.99 -17.64 15.85
N VAL A 138 6.03 -18.43 16.10
CA VAL A 138 6.29 -19.64 15.31
C VAL A 138 5.43 -20.78 15.86
N LEU A 139 4.57 -21.34 15.02
CA LEU A 139 3.77 -22.52 15.36
C LEU A 139 4.65 -23.78 15.48
N PRO A 140 4.20 -24.82 16.22
CA PRO A 140 4.95 -26.07 16.38
C PRO A 140 5.28 -26.82 15.08
N ASP A 141 4.59 -26.50 13.98
CA ASP A 141 4.83 -27.06 12.64
C ASP A 141 5.82 -26.24 11.79
N GLY A 142 6.49 -25.24 12.39
CA GLY A 142 7.48 -24.39 11.74
C GLY A 142 6.88 -23.24 10.92
N ARG A 143 5.55 -23.10 10.85
CA ARG A 143 4.93 -21.91 10.24
C ARG A 143 5.12 -20.69 11.13
N ILE A 144 5.72 -19.64 10.59
CA ILE A 144 5.75 -18.32 11.24
C ILE A 144 4.38 -17.67 11.05
N VAL A 145 3.61 -17.53 12.13
CA VAL A 145 2.39 -16.72 12.17
C VAL A 145 2.78 -15.32 12.67
N TYR A 146 2.72 -14.35 11.77
CA TYR A 146 2.75 -12.95 12.19
C TYR A 146 1.46 -12.67 12.98
N LEU A 147 1.55 -12.59 14.32
CA LEU A 147 0.45 -12.15 15.20
C LEU A 147 0.26 -10.62 15.17
N THR A 148 0.54 -10.03 14.01
CA THR A 148 0.41 -8.59 13.77
C THR A 148 -0.58 -8.39 12.65
N GLU A 149 -1.86 -8.37 13.05
CA GLU A 149 -2.75 -7.31 12.60
C GLU A 149 -2.00 -6.00 12.84
N ARG A 150 -1.26 -5.56 11.81
CA ARG A 150 -0.42 -4.37 11.89
C ARG A 150 -1.34 -3.18 11.66
N GLU A 151 -2.20 -2.95 12.63
CA GLU A 151 -3.09 -1.81 12.66
C GLU A 151 -2.21 -0.56 12.80
N GLU A 152 -2.17 0.20 11.71
CA GLU A 152 -1.31 1.36 11.54
C GLU A 152 -1.88 2.54 12.33
N PRO A 153 -1.08 3.57 12.65
CA PRO A 153 -1.65 4.81 13.19
C PRO A 153 -2.73 5.35 12.24
N LEU A 154 -3.82 5.87 12.82
CA LEU A 154 -4.93 6.45 12.07
C LEU A 154 -4.42 7.61 11.20
N LEU A 155 -4.66 7.54 9.89
CA LEU A 155 -4.27 8.57 8.93
C LEU A 155 -5.14 9.82 9.13
N PRO A 156 -4.57 10.98 9.51
CA PRO A 156 -5.34 12.16 9.79
C PRO A 156 -5.68 12.95 8.51
N GLY A 157 -6.92 13.43 8.43
CA GLY A 157 -7.38 14.36 7.41
C GLY A 157 -7.10 13.91 5.97
N ASN A 158 -6.37 14.73 5.21
CA ASN A 158 -6.08 14.50 3.80
C ASN A 158 -5.22 13.26 3.53
N LEU A 159 -4.49 12.75 4.53
CA LEU A 159 -3.60 11.60 4.38
C LEU A 159 -4.34 10.28 4.18
N VAL A 160 -5.63 10.21 4.51
CA VAL A 160 -6.53 9.06 4.22
C VAL A 160 -6.50 8.68 2.74
N GLN A 161 -6.26 9.65 1.85
CA GLN A 161 -6.15 9.39 0.41
C GLN A 161 -4.95 8.52 0.02
N ALA A 162 -3.95 8.32 0.90
CA ALA A 162 -2.88 7.36 0.69
C ALA A 162 -3.42 5.93 0.48
N SER A 163 -4.47 5.56 1.23
CA SER A 163 -5.11 4.24 1.17
C SER A 163 -5.80 3.96 -0.16
N CYS A 164 -6.20 5.00 -0.91
CA CYS A 164 -6.74 4.83 -2.27
C CYS A 164 -5.71 4.16 -3.19
N GLY A 165 -4.42 4.50 -3.04
CA GLY A 165 -3.33 3.91 -3.82
C GLY A 165 -3.15 2.41 -3.60
N SER A 166 -3.54 1.88 -2.43
CA SER A 166 -3.47 0.44 -2.13
C SER A 166 -4.38 -0.40 -3.04
N CYS A 167 -5.47 0.15 -3.56
CA CYS A 167 -6.38 -0.55 -4.47
C CYS A 167 -6.30 -0.02 -5.91
N HIS A 168 -6.20 1.31 -6.08
CA HIS A 168 -6.19 1.98 -7.39
C HIS A 168 -4.76 2.19 -7.92
N LEU A 169 -3.99 1.10 -8.01
CA LEU A 169 -2.55 1.12 -8.35
C LEU A 169 -2.23 1.66 -9.76
N THR A 170 -3.10 1.39 -10.73
CA THR A 170 -2.89 1.69 -12.16
C THR A 170 -3.64 2.92 -12.63
N GLU A 171 -4.64 3.36 -11.85
CA GLU A 171 -5.48 4.50 -12.20
C GLU A 171 -4.79 5.82 -11.84
N ASP A 172 -5.28 6.90 -12.45
CA ASP A 172 -4.84 8.25 -12.14
C ASP A 172 -5.53 8.70 -10.84
N PRO A 173 -4.80 8.99 -9.73
CA PRO A 173 -5.43 9.33 -8.46
C PRO A 173 -6.36 10.56 -8.55
N GLY A 174 -6.12 11.48 -9.49
CA GLY A 174 -7.00 12.62 -9.73
C GLY A 174 -8.39 12.21 -10.27
N LYS A 175 -8.50 11.07 -10.95
CA LYS A 175 -9.75 10.58 -11.57
C LYS A 175 -10.62 9.72 -10.64
N ILE A 176 -10.05 9.23 -9.54
CA ILE A 176 -10.74 8.42 -8.52
C ILE A 176 -11.20 9.26 -7.30
N GLY A 177 -11.09 10.59 -7.37
CA GLY A 177 -11.42 11.46 -6.25
C GLY A 177 -10.34 11.56 -5.16
N ALA A 178 -9.07 11.23 -5.48
CA ALA A 178 -7.93 11.34 -4.56
C ALA A 178 -6.94 12.45 -5.01
N PRO A 179 -7.35 13.74 -5.03
CA PRO A 179 -6.53 14.84 -5.56
C PRO A 179 -5.25 15.11 -4.76
N VAL A 180 -5.22 14.83 -3.46
CA VAL A 180 -4.03 15.00 -2.61
C VAL A 180 -2.99 13.93 -2.93
N LEU A 181 -3.42 12.66 -3.06
CA LEU A 181 -2.55 11.59 -3.55
C LEU A 181 -2.03 11.90 -4.96
N SER A 182 -2.89 12.46 -5.82
CA SER A 182 -2.52 12.89 -7.18
C SER A 182 -1.47 13.99 -7.15
N ARG A 183 -1.66 15.05 -6.35
CA ARG A 183 -0.68 16.13 -6.21
C ARG A 183 0.64 15.62 -5.66
N GLY A 184 0.62 14.66 -4.73
CA GLY A 184 1.80 14.01 -4.19
C GLY A 184 2.62 13.26 -5.23
N LYS A 185 1.94 12.46 -6.07
CA LYS A 185 2.54 11.74 -7.20
C LYS A 185 3.19 12.71 -8.20
N THR A 186 2.51 13.82 -8.51
CA THR A 186 3.05 14.87 -9.39
C THR A 186 4.25 15.58 -8.76
N LEU A 187 4.16 15.98 -7.49
CA LEU A 187 5.26 16.61 -6.74
C LEU A 187 6.51 15.72 -6.69
N PHE A 188 6.34 14.40 -6.48
CA PHE A 188 7.46 13.46 -6.47
C PHE A 188 8.22 13.42 -7.80
N GLN A 189 7.54 13.72 -8.92
CA GLN A 189 8.14 13.88 -10.25
C GLN A 189 8.73 15.29 -10.44
N GLU A 190 7.96 16.35 -10.16
CA GLU A 190 8.38 17.76 -10.28
C GLU A 190 9.64 18.08 -9.47
N LYS A 191 9.76 17.51 -8.27
CA LYS A 191 10.89 17.71 -7.36
C LYS A 191 12.05 16.73 -7.61
N GLY A 192 11.98 15.93 -8.67
CA GLY A 192 13.08 15.06 -9.11
C GLY A 192 13.39 13.89 -8.15
N CYS A 193 12.50 13.56 -7.21
CA CYS A 193 12.76 12.55 -6.17
C CYS A 193 13.11 11.18 -6.78
N ILE A 194 12.53 10.86 -7.94
CA ILE A 194 12.80 9.63 -8.70
C ILE A 194 14.25 9.55 -9.25
N GLY A 195 14.97 10.67 -9.36
CA GLY A 195 16.39 10.67 -9.75
C GLY A 195 17.29 9.98 -8.71
N CYS A 196 16.95 10.12 -7.43
CA CYS A 196 17.66 9.46 -6.33
C CYS A 196 16.97 8.15 -5.90
N HIS A 197 15.65 8.16 -5.74
CA HIS A 197 14.86 7.06 -5.20
C HIS A 197 14.23 6.18 -6.29
N ARG A 198 14.22 4.87 -6.09
CA ARG A 198 13.44 3.94 -6.92
C ARG A 198 12.02 3.77 -6.38
N VAL A 199 11.04 3.77 -7.28
CA VAL A 199 9.69 3.27 -7.04
C VAL A 199 9.37 2.20 -8.09
N GLY A 200 9.07 0.98 -7.64
CA GLY A 200 8.92 -0.18 -8.50
C GLY A 200 10.27 -0.52 -9.17
N ARG A 201 10.36 -0.28 -10.48
CA ARG A 201 11.61 -0.43 -11.25
C ARG A 201 12.14 0.88 -11.84
N ILE A 202 11.51 2.01 -11.54
CA ILE A 202 11.83 3.31 -12.14
C ILE A 202 12.53 4.16 -11.09
N GLY A 203 13.65 4.79 -11.48
CA GLY A 203 14.39 5.73 -10.65
C GLY A 203 15.76 5.26 -10.18
N GLY A 204 16.35 6.06 -9.30
CA GLY A 204 17.76 6.00 -8.91
C GLY A 204 18.19 4.84 -8.02
N LYS A 205 19.46 4.92 -7.61
CA LYS A 205 20.11 4.07 -6.58
C LYS A 205 20.79 4.90 -5.48
N VAL A 206 20.73 6.23 -5.55
CA VAL A 206 21.40 7.14 -4.62
C VAL A 206 20.66 7.17 -3.28
N GLY A 207 19.33 7.27 -3.34
CA GLY A 207 18.44 7.14 -2.19
C GLY A 207 17.93 5.71 -2.02
N PRO A 208 17.39 5.36 -0.83
CA PRO A 208 16.76 4.07 -0.59
C PRO A 208 15.58 3.82 -1.53
N GLU A 209 15.32 2.54 -1.83
CA GLU A 209 14.16 2.12 -2.63
C GLU A 209 12.85 2.29 -1.84
N LEU A 210 11.92 3.03 -2.44
CA LEU A 210 10.65 3.45 -1.84
C LEU A 210 9.44 2.63 -2.30
N THR A 211 9.62 1.58 -3.11
CA THR A 211 8.53 0.73 -3.66
C THR A 211 7.51 0.29 -2.59
N PHE A 212 7.97 0.02 -1.37
CA PHE A 212 7.15 -0.32 -0.20
C PHE A 212 7.48 0.60 0.99
N ALA A 213 7.64 1.90 0.74
CA ALA A 213 8.02 2.88 1.76
C ALA A 213 6.97 3.02 2.86
N GLY A 214 5.67 3.06 2.52
CA GLY A 214 4.59 3.19 3.49
C GLY A 214 4.56 2.03 4.50
N GLU A 215 4.90 0.81 4.08
CA GLU A 215 4.99 -0.35 4.98
C GLU A 215 6.14 -0.28 5.98
N LYS A 216 7.26 0.31 5.55
CA LYS A 216 8.48 0.45 6.35
C LYS A 216 8.45 1.71 7.21
N ARG A 217 7.64 2.69 6.81
CA ARG A 217 7.48 4.00 7.44
C ARG A 217 6.04 4.49 7.26
N SER A 218 5.13 3.95 8.08
CA SER A 218 3.71 4.34 8.12
C SER A 218 3.43 5.57 8.98
N ASP A 219 4.45 6.12 9.65
CA ASP A 219 4.37 7.34 10.46
C ASP A 219 4.38 8.60 9.58
N PRO A 220 3.28 9.36 9.49
CA PRO A 220 3.22 10.56 8.67
C PRO A 220 3.97 11.75 9.27
N GLU A 221 4.08 11.85 10.60
CA GLU A 221 4.78 12.95 11.25
C GLU A 221 6.29 12.84 11.02
N TRP A 222 6.83 11.61 11.07
CA TRP A 222 8.21 11.34 10.68
C TRP A 222 8.46 11.72 9.22
N LEU A 223 7.56 11.36 8.30
CA LEU A 223 7.70 11.71 6.87
C LEU A 223 7.66 13.23 6.65
N LEU A 224 6.69 13.94 7.24
CA LEU A 224 6.59 15.40 7.17
C LEU A 224 7.85 16.08 7.72
N LYS A 225 8.32 15.67 8.89
CA LYS A 225 9.56 16.22 9.47
C LYS A 225 10.78 15.88 8.62
N HIS A 226 10.87 14.67 8.08
CA HIS A 226 11.96 14.25 7.19
C HIS A 226 12.00 15.04 5.89
N PHE A 227 10.85 15.39 5.28
CA PHE A 227 10.85 16.26 4.11
C PHE A 227 11.30 17.69 4.43
N ARG A 228 10.93 18.24 5.60
CA ARG A 228 11.39 19.58 6.00
C ARG A 228 12.88 19.59 6.35
N ASP A 229 13.35 18.61 7.11
CA ASP A 229 14.71 18.55 7.65
C ASP A 229 15.19 17.08 7.73
N PRO A 230 15.73 16.53 6.62
CA PRO A 230 16.19 15.14 6.56
C PRO A 230 17.34 14.86 7.54
N GLU A 231 18.28 15.80 7.67
CA GLU A 231 19.49 15.68 8.49
C GLU A 231 19.16 15.56 9.99
N SER A 232 18.13 16.27 10.46
CA SER A 232 17.65 16.17 11.86
C SER A 232 17.10 14.80 12.27
N LEU A 233 16.84 13.91 11.30
CA LEU A 233 16.27 12.56 11.52
C LEU A 233 17.17 11.44 11.00
N VAL A 234 18.01 11.74 10.01
CA VAL A 234 18.96 10.83 9.38
C VAL A 234 20.29 11.58 9.27
N PRO A 235 21.24 11.35 10.19
CA PRO A 235 22.57 11.93 10.11
C PRO A 235 23.23 11.65 8.76
N ASP A 236 24.02 12.59 8.26
CA ASP A 236 24.72 12.52 6.96
C ASP A 236 23.79 12.28 5.75
N SER A 237 22.51 12.63 5.85
CA SER A 237 21.53 12.44 4.76
C SER A 237 21.85 13.33 3.56
N ALA A 238 22.18 12.69 2.43
CA ALA A 238 22.32 13.36 1.13
C ALA A 238 20.97 13.80 0.51
N MET A 239 19.84 13.62 1.22
CA MET A 239 18.53 14.09 0.75
C MET A 239 18.39 15.61 0.98
N PRO A 240 18.00 16.41 -0.03
CA PRO A 240 17.80 17.83 0.16
C PRO A 240 16.57 18.14 1.04
N SER A 241 16.64 19.26 1.76
CA SER A 241 15.50 19.81 2.49
C SER A 241 14.45 20.40 1.54
N TYR A 242 13.18 20.07 1.77
CA TYR A 242 12.01 20.59 1.06
C TYR A 242 11.20 21.58 1.92
N LYS A 243 11.84 22.26 2.88
CA LYS A 243 11.22 23.28 3.75
C LYS A 243 10.62 24.49 3.02
N ASN A 244 10.87 24.61 1.72
CA ASN A 244 10.30 25.62 0.83
C ASN A 244 8.96 25.23 0.20
N LEU A 245 8.48 24.00 0.42
CA LEU A 245 7.15 23.57 -0.01
C LEU A 245 6.10 23.97 1.03
N GLY A 246 4.88 24.23 0.57
CA GLY A 246 3.75 24.50 1.46
C GLY A 246 3.32 23.26 2.26
N GLU A 247 2.63 23.46 3.38
CA GLU A 247 2.13 22.37 4.23
C GLU A 247 1.26 21.36 3.47
N GLU A 248 0.38 21.83 2.58
CA GLU A 248 -0.45 20.96 1.73
C GLU A 248 0.38 20.13 0.74
N GLU A 249 1.51 20.68 0.24
CA GLU A 249 2.41 19.97 -0.66
C GLU A 249 3.24 18.90 0.08
N LEU A 250 3.68 19.21 1.29
CA LEU A 250 4.34 18.25 2.19
C LEU A 250 3.39 17.12 2.62
N GLN A 251 2.13 17.43 2.89
CA GLN A 251 1.08 16.44 3.14
C GLN A 251 0.80 15.60 1.89
N ALA A 252 0.76 16.19 0.70
CA ALA A 252 0.57 15.48 -0.55
C ALA A 252 1.73 14.50 -0.83
N LEU A 253 2.98 14.95 -0.69
CA LEU A 253 4.17 14.07 -0.80
C LEU A 253 4.13 12.94 0.23
N THR A 254 3.77 13.24 1.47
CA THR A 254 3.58 12.24 2.54
C THR A 254 2.50 11.22 2.16
N ALA A 255 1.33 11.65 1.69
CA ALA A 255 0.26 10.76 1.22
C ALA A 255 0.72 9.85 0.07
N PHE A 256 1.51 10.38 -0.87
CA PHE A 256 2.08 9.56 -1.94
C PHE A 256 3.06 8.51 -1.41
N VAL A 257 4.00 8.86 -0.54
CA VAL A 257 4.96 7.87 0.01
C VAL A 257 4.27 6.83 0.91
N LEU A 258 3.25 7.23 1.69
CA LEU A 258 2.41 6.31 2.48
C LEU A 258 1.60 5.34 1.60
N SER A 259 1.24 5.73 0.38
CA SER A 259 0.54 4.86 -0.59
C SER A 259 1.43 3.79 -1.22
N LEU A 260 2.76 3.89 -1.09
CA LEU A 260 3.70 2.91 -1.64
C LEU A 260 3.76 1.69 -0.72
N ARG A 261 2.83 0.74 -0.94
CA ARG A 261 2.61 -0.48 -0.15
C ARG A 261 2.33 -1.69 -1.05
N GLU A 262 2.49 -2.90 -0.55
CA GLU A 262 1.85 -4.08 -1.15
C GLU A 262 0.35 -4.09 -0.82
N VAL A 263 -0.47 -4.57 -1.76
CA VAL A 263 -1.91 -4.72 -1.52
C VAL A 263 -2.17 -5.89 -0.58
N PRO A 264 -2.87 -5.69 0.55
CA PRO A 264 -3.32 -6.77 1.42
C PRO A 264 -4.28 -7.69 0.66
N PHE A 265 -3.93 -8.98 0.58
CA PHE A 265 -4.70 -9.99 -0.14
C PHE A 265 -6.16 -10.12 0.35
N THR A 266 -6.41 -9.79 1.63
CA THR A 266 -7.74 -9.82 2.27
C THR A 266 -8.76 -8.86 1.66
N LEU A 267 -8.34 -7.77 1.02
CA LEU A 267 -9.28 -6.82 0.38
C LEU A 267 -9.71 -7.28 -1.02
N ILE A 268 -8.79 -7.92 -1.77
CA ILE A 268 -9.04 -8.42 -3.13
C ILE A 268 -9.91 -9.70 -3.10
N ALA A 269 -9.88 -10.47 -2.01
CA ALA A 269 -10.61 -11.73 -1.86
C ALA A 269 -12.15 -11.59 -1.85
N SER A 270 -12.71 -10.38 -1.86
CA SER A 270 -14.15 -10.18 -2.08
C SER A 270 -14.54 -10.32 -3.56
N ALA A 271 -14.53 -11.59 -4.01
CA ALA A 271 -15.28 -12.04 -5.18
C ALA A 271 -16.75 -11.57 -5.09
N PRO A 272 -17.46 -11.39 -6.22
CA PRO A 272 -18.81 -10.83 -6.19
C PRO A 272 -19.77 -11.75 -5.45
N LEU A 273 -20.16 -11.37 -4.23
CA LEU A 273 -21.20 -12.02 -3.46
C LEU A 273 -22.51 -11.99 -4.25
N GLN A 274 -22.99 -13.16 -4.66
CA GLN A 274 -24.40 -13.29 -5.02
C GLN A 274 -25.23 -13.31 -3.73
N PRO A 275 -26.32 -12.53 -3.63
CA PRO A 275 -27.24 -12.65 -2.51
C PRO A 275 -27.91 -14.03 -2.52
N GLN A 276 -28.07 -14.62 -1.34
CA GLN A 276 -28.52 -16.00 -1.17
C GLN A 276 -30.04 -16.14 -1.37
N THR A 277 -30.48 -17.23 -2.04
CA THR A 277 -31.87 -17.70 -2.27
C THR A 277 -32.72 -16.82 -3.23
N VAL A 278 -33.50 -17.33 -4.20
CA VAL A 278 -34.15 -18.65 -4.41
C VAL A 278 -34.08 -19.18 -5.88
N VAL A 279 -34.62 -20.40 -6.06
CA VAL A 279 -34.54 -21.42 -7.13
C VAL A 279 -34.99 -21.06 -8.59
N ALA A 280 -34.32 -21.74 -9.56
CA ALA A 280 -34.75 -22.18 -10.91
C ALA A 280 -34.31 -21.44 -12.22
N LEU A 281 -33.39 -22.13 -12.93
CA LEU A 281 -33.39 -22.44 -14.38
C LEU A 281 -33.14 -21.35 -15.45
N THR A 282 -31.87 -20.99 -15.69
CA THR A 282 -31.24 -20.96 -17.05
C THR A 282 -29.69 -20.85 -16.96
N PRO A 283 -28.91 -21.59 -17.79
CA PRO A 283 -27.47 -21.36 -18.01
C PRO A 283 -27.18 -20.25 -19.07
N PRO A 284 -25.93 -19.77 -19.26
CA PRO A 284 -25.65 -18.31 -19.23
C PRO A 284 -25.15 -17.68 -20.55
N PRO A 285 -25.06 -16.33 -20.55
CA PRO A 285 -24.05 -15.56 -21.30
C PRO A 285 -23.42 -14.40 -20.45
N VAL A 286 -22.13 -14.04 -20.45
CA VAL A 286 -20.82 -14.57 -20.93
C VAL A 286 -19.74 -14.03 -19.95
N PRO A 287 -18.58 -14.69 -19.67
CA PRO A 287 -17.55 -14.14 -18.78
C PRO A 287 -16.89 -12.86 -19.31
N ARG A 288 -16.64 -11.86 -18.46
CA ARG A 288 -15.63 -10.82 -18.72
C ARG A 288 -14.24 -11.44 -18.56
N GLU A 289 -13.40 -11.34 -19.58
CA GLU A 289 -12.15 -12.08 -19.66
C GLU A 289 -11.17 -11.74 -18.52
N ALA A 290 -10.73 -12.77 -17.79
CA ALA A 290 -9.76 -12.61 -16.71
C ALA A 290 -8.36 -12.33 -17.27
N HIS A 291 -7.80 -11.18 -16.88
CA HIS A 291 -6.41 -10.77 -17.10
C HIS A 291 -5.45 -11.92 -16.73
N TRP A 292 -4.43 -12.19 -17.56
CA TRP A 292 -3.57 -13.35 -17.35
C TRP A 292 -2.48 -13.05 -16.32
N GLU A 293 -2.77 -13.33 -15.06
CA GLU A 293 -1.85 -13.09 -13.95
C GLU A 293 -1.29 -14.40 -13.37
N ALA A 294 -0.02 -14.33 -12.94
CA ALA A 294 0.65 -15.45 -12.28
C ALA A 294 0.29 -15.47 -10.78
N PRO A 295 0.09 -16.67 -10.18
CA PRO A 295 -0.08 -16.80 -8.73
C PRO A 295 1.02 -16.06 -7.94
N ARG A 296 0.71 -15.44 -6.81
CA ARG A 296 1.63 -14.52 -6.10
C ARG A 296 2.98 -15.17 -5.78
N ASN A 297 3.00 -16.43 -5.31
CA ASN A 297 4.22 -17.19 -5.03
C ASN A 297 5.13 -17.39 -6.27
N GLU A 298 4.52 -17.56 -7.44
CA GLU A 298 5.22 -17.68 -8.72
C GLU A 298 5.68 -16.30 -9.23
N ASN A 299 4.82 -15.27 -9.11
CA ASN A 299 5.12 -13.90 -9.51
C ASN A 299 6.24 -13.25 -8.68
N LEU A 300 6.35 -13.64 -7.41
CA LEU A 300 7.41 -13.23 -6.48
C LEU A 300 8.70 -14.07 -6.57
N ARG A 301 8.73 -15.15 -7.37
CA ARG A 301 9.93 -16.00 -7.46
C ARG A 301 11.12 -15.16 -7.96
N PRO A 302 12.23 -15.08 -7.20
CA PRO A 302 13.43 -14.39 -7.65
C PRO A 302 14.03 -15.15 -8.84
N ASN A 303 14.60 -14.41 -9.79
CA ASN A 303 15.36 -14.99 -10.89
C ASN A 303 16.71 -15.52 -10.36
N PRO A 304 16.98 -16.83 -10.40
CA PRO A 304 18.23 -17.40 -9.92
C PRO A 304 19.36 -17.30 -10.96
N VAL A 305 19.07 -16.84 -12.19
CA VAL A 305 20.05 -16.75 -13.28
C VAL A 305 20.40 -15.28 -13.53
N PRO A 306 21.65 -14.85 -13.28
CA PRO A 306 22.08 -13.49 -13.56
C PRO A 306 21.86 -13.10 -15.03
N ALA A 307 21.49 -11.84 -15.26
CA ALA A 307 21.32 -11.25 -16.60
C ALA A 307 22.68 -10.95 -17.25
N SER A 308 23.54 -11.97 -17.40
CA SER A 308 24.82 -11.89 -18.11
C SER A 308 24.61 -11.78 -19.63
N ALA A 309 25.65 -11.34 -20.35
CA ALA A 309 25.61 -11.30 -21.82
C ALA A 309 25.35 -12.70 -22.43
N GLU A 310 25.87 -13.76 -21.81
CA GLU A 310 25.63 -15.15 -22.21
C GLU A 310 24.16 -15.57 -22.01
N SER A 311 23.59 -15.25 -20.83
CA SER A 311 22.18 -15.49 -20.49
C SER A 311 21.24 -14.78 -21.46
N VAL A 312 21.48 -13.50 -21.75
CA VAL A 312 20.72 -12.72 -22.74
C VAL A 312 20.90 -13.28 -24.16
N ALA A 313 22.09 -13.72 -24.54
CA ALA A 313 22.34 -14.31 -25.86
C ALA A 313 21.64 -15.67 -26.04
N ASN A 314 21.65 -16.54 -25.02
CA ASN A 314 20.89 -17.79 -25.02
C ASN A 314 19.39 -17.52 -25.09
N GLY A 315 18.89 -16.59 -24.27
CA GLY A 315 17.50 -16.14 -24.29
C GLY A 315 17.06 -15.63 -25.65
N LYS A 316 17.89 -14.82 -26.34
CA LYS A 316 17.61 -14.34 -27.71
C LYS A 316 17.47 -15.49 -28.70
N LYS A 317 18.38 -16.47 -28.65
CA LYS A 317 18.36 -17.65 -29.52
C LYS A 317 17.09 -18.50 -29.29
N LEU A 318 16.71 -18.71 -28.03
CA LEU A 318 15.49 -19.43 -27.66
C LEU A 318 14.22 -18.67 -28.07
N TYR A 319 14.22 -17.35 -27.92
CA TYR A 319 13.09 -16.50 -28.29
C TYR A 319 12.82 -16.53 -29.79
N GLY A 320 13.87 -16.39 -30.61
CA GLY A 320 13.76 -16.55 -32.07
C GLY A 320 13.22 -17.92 -32.49
N LYS A 321 13.60 -18.99 -31.77
CA LYS A 321 13.16 -20.36 -32.08
C LYS A 321 11.71 -20.65 -31.67
N TYR A 322 11.25 -20.16 -30.52
CA TYR A 322 9.99 -20.60 -29.91
C TYR A 322 8.92 -19.52 -29.73
N CYS A 323 9.28 -18.22 -29.79
CA CYS A 323 8.39 -17.13 -29.39
C CYS A 323 8.12 -16.12 -30.52
N ALA A 324 9.15 -15.79 -31.31
CA ALA A 324 9.09 -14.76 -32.36
C ALA A 324 8.05 -15.06 -33.45
N GLY A 325 7.68 -16.33 -33.67
CA GLY A 325 6.64 -16.72 -34.62
C GLY A 325 5.28 -16.06 -34.34
N CYS A 326 4.91 -15.86 -33.07
CA CYS A 326 3.67 -15.18 -32.68
C CYS A 326 3.90 -13.77 -32.11
N HIS A 327 5.01 -13.55 -31.39
CA HIS A 327 5.28 -12.25 -30.76
C HIS A 327 6.10 -11.28 -31.62
N GLY A 328 6.60 -11.73 -32.79
CA GLY A 328 7.47 -10.96 -33.68
C GLY A 328 8.92 -10.93 -33.20
N GLU A 329 9.89 -10.70 -34.10
CA GLU A 329 11.32 -10.64 -33.70
C GLU A 329 11.64 -9.48 -32.76
N SER A 330 10.90 -8.37 -32.89
CA SER A 330 11.01 -7.21 -31.99
C SER A 330 10.13 -7.32 -30.74
N GLY A 331 9.33 -8.38 -30.62
CA GLY A 331 8.44 -8.62 -29.48
C GLY A 331 7.22 -7.71 -29.40
N LYS A 332 6.73 -7.17 -30.52
CA LYS A 332 5.58 -6.26 -30.54
C LYS A 332 4.21 -6.95 -30.52
N GLY A 333 4.17 -8.27 -30.61
CA GLY A 333 2.93 -9.04 -30.82
C GLY A 333 2.56 -9.22 -32.30
N ASP A 334 3.45 -8.82 -33.20
CA ASP A 334 3.25 -8.74 -34.65
C ASP A 334 3.80 -9.96 -35.43
N GLY A 335 3.93 -11.12 -34.78
CA GLY A 335 4.48 -12.32 -35.40
C GLY A 335 3.53 -12.93 -36.46
N PRO A 336 4.05 -13.33 -37.64
CA PRO A 336 3.21 -13.77 -38.76
C PRO A 336 2.46 -15.10 -38.52
N GLY A 337 2.83 -15.85 -37.47
CA GLY A 337 2.14 -17.07 -37.03
C GLY A 337 1.00 -16.82 -36.04
N ALA A 338 0.79 -15.59 -35.56
CA ALA A 338 -0.38 -15.25 -34.76
C ALA A 338 -1.61 -15.04 -35.67
N PRO A 339 -2.77 -15.67 -35.40
CA PRO A 339 -4.00 -15.34 -36.09
C PRO A 339 -4.38 -13.88 -35.87
N LYS A 340 -4.70 -13.15 -36.95
CA LYS A 340 -4.97 -11.70 -36.88
C LYS A 340 -6.17 -11.32 -36.00
N ASP A 341 -7.11 -12.24 -35.83
CA ASP A 341 -8.32 -12.06 -35.02
C ASP A 341 -8.18 -12.70 -33.61
N LEU A 342 -6.97 -13.12 -33.21
CA LEU A 342 -6.73 -13.74 -31.90
C LEU A 342 -7.00 -12.75 -30.77
N LYS A 343 -7.93 -13.10 -29.87
CA LYS A 343 -8.20 -12.35 -28.64
C LYS A 343 -7.97 -13.23 -27.40
N PRO A 344 -7.22 -12.75 -26.39
CA PRO A 344 -6.37 -11.55 -26.42
C PRO A 344 -5.19 -11.70 -27.39
N GLU A 345 -4.75 -10.58 -27.98
CA GLU A 345 -3.59 -10.54 -28.88
C GLU A 345 -2.28 -10.92 -28.17
N PRO A 346 -1.24 -11.41 -28.88
CA PRO A 346 0.06 -11.67 -28.27
C PRO A 346 0.67 -10.41 -27.65
N ALA A 347 1.16 -10.52 -26.42
CA ALA A 347 1.66 -9.37 -25.65
C ALA A 347 2.85 -8.66 -26.34
N ASN A 348 2.81 -7.33 -26.32
CA ASN A 348 3.85 -6.42 -26.83
C ASN A 348 4.94 -6.18 -25.77
N PHE A 349 5.95 -7.07 -25.73
CA PHE A 349 7.14 -6.96 -24.88
C PHE A 349 8.06 -5.77 -25.24
N ALA A 350 7.84 -5.08 -26.36
CA ALA A 350 8.56 -3.85 -26.69
C ALA A 350 7.97 -2.60 -26.00
N ASP A 351 6.74 -2.68 -25.45
CA ASP A 351 6.16 -1.58 -24.65
C ASP A 351 6.77 -1.55 -23.23
N PRO A 352 7.47 -0.46 -22.84
CA PRO A 352 7.98 -0.30 -21.49
C PRO A 352 6.88 -0.29 -20.41
N ARG A 353 5.65 0.14 -20.72
CA ARG A 353 4.55 0.19 -19.76
C ARG A 353 4.08 -1.22 -19.40
N MET A 354 3.73 -2.04 -20.40
CA MET A 354 3.37 -3.44 -20.18
C MET A 354 4.48 -4.21 -19.45
N MET A 355 5.73 -4.09 -19.90
CA MET A 355 6.85 -4.79 -19.26
C MET A 355 7.19 -4.30 -17.84
N ALA A 356 6.78 -3.10 -17.45
CA ALA A 356 6.90 -2.62 -16.07
C ALA A 356 5.93 -3.33 -15.10
N HIS A 357 4.74 -3.72 -15.56
CA HIS A 357 3.75 -4.45 -14.75
C HIS A 357 4.11 -5.92 -14.53
N GLU A 358 4.87 -6.53 -15.44
CA GLU A 358 5.30 -7.94 -15.33
C GLU A 358 6.51 -8.12 -14.42
N ARG A 359 6.44 -8.97 -13.37
CA ARG A 359 7.65 -9.39 -12.60
C ARG A 359 8.39 -10.54 -13.31
N GLU A 360 9.63 -10.82 -12.93
CA GLU A 360 10.45 -11.86 -13.59
C GLU A 360 9.91 -13.27 -13.32
N GLY A 361 9.54 -13.58 -12.08
CA GLY A 361 8.82 -14.82 -11.75
C GLY A 361 7.48 -14.95 -12.48
N GLY A 362 6.78 -13.84 -12.71
CA GLY A 362 5.54 -13.80 -13.50
C GLY A 362 5.74 -14.18 -14.97
N LEU A 363 6.74 -13.58 -15.63
CA LEU A 363 7.12 -13.97 -17.00
C LEU A 363 7.59 -15.43 -17.07
N TYR A 364 8.45 -15.84 -16.13
CA TYR A 364 8.91 -17.23 -16.04
C TYR A 364 7.74 -18.20 -15.91
N TRP A 365 6.74 -17.91 -15.07
CA TRP A 365 5.55 -18.75 -14.90
C TRP A 365 4.70 -18.80 -16.17
N LYS A 366 4.48 -17.66 -16.83
CA LYS A 366 3.74 -17.58 -18.11
C LYS A 366 4.41 -18.41 -19.20
N ILE A 367 5.73 -18.34 -19.33
CA ILE A 367 6.53 -19.19 -20.24
C ILE A 367 6.45 -20.66 -19.84
N THR A 368 6.51 -20.96 -18.54
CA THR A 368 6.51 -22.33 -18.02
C THR A 368 5.16 -23.02 -18.26
N ARG A 369 4.03 -22.35 -17.98
CA ARG A 369 2.69 -22.96 -18.01
C ARG A 369 1.87 -22.70 -19.28
N GLY A 370 2.07 -21.57 -19.96
CA GLY A 370 1.27 -21.18 -21.11
C GLY A 370 -0.19 -20.85 -20.76
N ARG A 371 -0.96 -20.45 -21.78
CA ARG A 371 -2.42 -20.25 -21.74
C ARG A 371 -2.97 -20.20 -23.16
N GLY A 372 -4.06 -20.93 -23.42
CA GLY A 372 -4.72 -20.93 -24.73
C GLY A 372 -3.78 -21.43 -25.84
N LEU A 373 -3.60 -20.62 -26.89
CA LEU A 373 -2.68 -20.94 -27.99
C LEU A 373 -1.19 -20.79 -27.65
N MET A 374 -0.83 -20.14 -26.54
CA MET A 374 0.55 -20.10 -26.06
C MET A 374 0.83 -21.38 -25.25
N PRO A 375 1.66 -22.32 -25.73
CA PRO A 375 1.94 -23.56 -25.02
C PRO A 375 2.79 -23.32 -23.77
N GLY A 376 2.69 -24.22 -22.79
CA GLY A 376 3.61 -24.27 -21.66
C GLY A 376 4.93 -24.93 -22.06
N TRP A 377 6.04 -24.22 -21.89
CA TRP A 377 7.35 -24.68 -22.34
C TRP A 377 8.09 -25.57 -21.34
N GLU A 378 7.46 -25.94 -20.23
CA GLU A 378 8.14 -26.60 -19.11
C GLU A 378 8.76 -27.97 -19.43
N ALA A 379 8.18 -28.70 -20.39
CA ALA A 379 8.68 -29.99 -20.88
C ALA A 379 9.70 -29.88 -22.03
N THR A 380 9.86 -28.72 -22.66
CA THR A 380 10.68 -28.54 -23.88
C THR A 380 11.90 -27.64 -23.67
N ILE A 381 11.79 -26.63 -22.81
CA ILE A 381 12.85 -25.66 -22.51
C ILE A 381 13.25 -25.85 -21.03
N PRO A 382 14.50 -26.22 -20.71
CA PRO A 382 14.96 -26.40 -19.33
C PRO A 382 14.74 -25.18 -18.43
N GLN A 383 14.68 -25.38 -17.11
CA GLN A 383 14.38 -24.30 -16.15
C GLN A 383 15.34 -23.10 -16.27
N LYS A 384 16.66 -23.34 -16.41
CA LYS A 384 17.66 -22.28 -16.62
C LYS A 384 17.36 -21.49 -17.90
N ASP A 385 17.10 -22.20 -19.00
CA ASP A 385 16.84 -21.64 -20.32
C ASP A 385 15.54 -20.80 -20.35
N ARG A 386 14.54 -21.15 -19.53
CA ARG A 386 13.34 -20.32 -19.32
C ARG A 386 13.65 -19.02 -18.55
N TRP A 387 14.67 -18.98 -17.70
CA TRP A 387 15.16 -17.75 -17.07
C TRP A 387 16.05 -16.92 -18.00
N ASP A 388 16.88 -17.57 -18.84
CA ASP A 388 17.62 -16.89 -19.91
C ASP A 388 16.65 -16.18 -20.88
N LEU A 389 15.52 -16.81 -21.23
CA LEU A 389 14.42 -16.18 -21.95
C LEU A 389 13.88 -14.93 -21.25
N VAL A 390 13.62 -14.98 -19.93
CA VAL A 390 13.16 -13.82 -19.16
C VAL A 390 14.20 -12.69 -19.18
N ASN A 391 15.49 -13.02 -19.03
CA ASN A 391 16.58 -12.06 -19.10
C ASN A 391 16.65 -11.40 -20.49
N PHE A 392 16.43 -12.14 -21.58
CA PHE A 392 16.32 -11.56 -22.92
C PHE A 392 15.07 -10.69 -23.09
N LEU A 393 13.90 -11.11 -22.64
CA LEU A 393 12.66 -10.31 -22.74
C LEU A 393 12.84 -8.92 -22.10
N ARG A 394 13.60 -8.82 -21.01
CA ARG A 394 13.94 -7.53 -20.35
C ARG A 394 14.77 -6.58 -21.22
N THR A 395 15.33 -7.04 -22.34
CA THR A 395 16.10 -6.23 -23.30
C THR A 395 15.28 -5.76 -24.50
N LEU A 396 14.04 -6.23 -24.68
CA LEU A 396 13.16 -5.87 -25.80
C LEU A 396 12.56 -4.45 -25.73
N PRO A 397 12.15 -3.92 -24.56
CA PRO A 397 11.77 -2.51 -24.47
C PRO A 397 12.95 -1.62 -24.86
N PRO A 398 12.72 -0.51 -25.60
CA PRO A 398 13.76 0.47 -25.82
C PRO A 398 14.27 0.96 -24.46
N LYS A 399 15.60 1.05 -24.30
CA LYS A 399 16.19 1.75 -23.15
C LYS A 399 15.59 3.15 -23.14
N VAL A 400 14.94 3.53 -22.05
CA VAL A 400 14.32 4.85 -21.90
C VAL A 400 15.44 5.90 -21.95
N GLN A 401 15.68 6.46 -23.12
CA GLN A 401 16.57 7.59 -23.30
C GLN A 401 15.84 8.82 -22.77
N MET A 402 16.40 9.43 -21.73
CA MET A 402 15.95 10.73 -21.26
C MET A 402 16.25 11.77 -22.35
N PRO A 403 15.40 12.79 -22.54
CA PRO A 403 15.57 13.74 -23.64
C PRO A 403 16.93 14.48 -23.56
N PRO A 404 17.57 14.80 -24.71
CA PRO A 404 18.86 15.49 -24.73
C PRO A 404 18.78 16.84 -24.01
N GLY A 405 19.80 17.13 -23.19
CA GLY A 405 19.79 18.21 -22.20
C GLY A 405 20.06 17.73 -20.77
N MET A 406 20.02 16.41 -20.52
CA MET A 406 20.36 15.78 -19.24
C MET A 406 21.74 15.10 -19.18
N MET A 407 22.67 15.43 -20.08
CA MET A 407 24.09 15.01 -19.99
C MET A 407 24.97 15.83 -20.95
N GLU A 408 25.67 16.84 -20.43
CA GLU A 408 26.98 17.25 -20.96
C GLU A 408 27.75 18.17 -19.98
N GLN A 409 28.64 17.56 -19.19
CA GLN A 409 30.05 17.94 -19.25
C GLN A 409 30.89 16.65 -19.13
N PRO A 410 31.89 16.43 -19.99
CA PRO A 410 32.86 15.38 -19.77
C PRO A 410 33.77 15.81 -18.60
N HIS A 411 33.89 14.98 -17.57
CA HIS A 411 34.93 15.17 -16.56
C HIS A 411 36.31 15.01 -17.23
N GLY A 412 36.96 16.14 -17.50
CA GLY A 412 38.32 16.16 -17.99
C GLY A 412 39.26 15.53 -16.96
N ALA A 413 40.14 14.66 -17.44
CA ALA A 413 41.27 14.20 -16.64
C ALA A 413 42.25 15.37 -16.45
N MET A 414 42.52 15.73 -15.20
CA MET A 414 43.73 16.32 -14.60
C MET A 414 43.45 16.35 -13.09
N GLY A 415 44.38 16.15 -12.18
CA GLY A 415 45.83 16.11 -12.23
C GLY A 415 46.26 16.41 -10.78
N GLY A 416 47.20 15.65 -10.20
CA GLY A 416 47.46 15.74 -8.76
C GLY A 416 48.41 16.87 -8.36
N GLU A 417 48.01 17.67 -7.38
CA GLU A 417 48.86 18.58 -6.60
C GLU A 417 48.48 18.35 -5.12
N LYS A 418 49.31 17.68 -4.30
CA LYS A 418 50.55 18.14 -3.64
C LYS A 418 50.37 19.38 -2.75
N GLU A 419 50.67 19.19 -1.46
CA GLU A 419 50.84 20.25 -0.46
C GLU A 419 51.93 21.24 -0.85
N PRO A 420 51.80 22.51 -0.46
CA PRO A 420 52.94 23.40 -0.29
C PRO A 420 53.35 23.48 1.20
N ALA A 421 54.53 22.93 1.52
CA ALA A 421 55.31 23.42 2.65
C ALA A 421 55.75 24.87 2.37
N GLY A 422 55.85 25.70 3.41
CA GLY A 422 56.13 27.12 3.25
C GLY A 422 57.58 27.45 2.91
N HIS A 423 57.81 28.70 2.48
CA HIS A 423 59.11 29.34 2.58
C HIS A 423 58.97 30.80 3.00
N MET A 424 59.95 31.25 3.79
CA MET A 424 60.15 32.65 4.15
C MET A 424 60.68 33.43 2.95
N GLU A 425 60.31 34.69 2.81
CA GLU A 425 61.09 35.63 1.99
C GLU A 425 61.19 37.00 2.67
N GLU A 426 62.44 37.40 2.91
CA GLU A 426 62.82 38.66 3.55
C GLU A 426 63.69 39.43 2.54
N SER A 427 63.19 40.57 2.04
CA SER A 427 64.03 41.78 1.84
C SER A 427 63.24 42.96 1.25
N ARG A 428 63.47 44.12 1.87
CA ARG A 428 63.23 45.49 1.37
C ARG A 428 64.28 45.86 0.29
N PRO A 429 64.15 46.95 -0.52
CA PRO A 429 63.81 48.29 -0.01
C PRO A 429 63.14 49.32 -0.97
N GLY A 430 62.77 50.49 -0.39
CA GLY A 430 63.11 51.80 -0.97
C GLY A 430 61.97 52.71 -1.47
N GLY A 431 61.81 53.86 -0.80
CA GLY A 431 61.11 55.07 -1.32
C GLY A 431 59.58 55.02 -1.38
N HIS A 432 58.84 56.09 -1.08
CA HIS A 432 59.25 57.45 -0.74
C HIS A 432 58.25 58.13 0.20
#